data_AF-A0A8X6GXJ4-F1
#
_entry.id   AF-A0A8X6GXJ4-F1
#
_cell.length_a   1.000
_cell.length_b   1.000
_cell.length_c   1.000
_cell.angle_alpha   90.00
_cell.angle_beta   90.00
_cell.angle_gamma   90.00
#
_symmetry.space_group_name_H-M   'P 1'
#
loop_
_entity.id
_entity.type
_entity.pdbx_description
1 polymer ?
#
loop_
_entity_poly.entity_id
_entity_poly.type
_entity_poly.pdbx_seq_one_letter_code
_entity_poly.pdbx_strand_id
1 'polypeptide(L)'
;MDAGEHEEIPVPYKTVSGGHMNLPCDIQSTLPDDEVYLVLWYKDEIATPIYSLDARRGKLGQARHASSEELTGRSFFSSVEHPAVLQIDRISLDDEGIYRCRVDFKKARTRHSAILVTVVALKESQDLEPLKNGEPLKPTISSIDSPITQV
;
A
#
# COMPACT_ATOMS: atom_id res chain seq x y z
N MET A 1 -13.25 -9.26 -29.93
CA MET A 1 -13.28 -9.69 -28.52
C MET A 1 -12.25 -8.86 -27.82
N ASP A 2 -12.64 -7.67 -27.41
CA ASP A 2 -11.76 -6.70 -26.76
C ASP A 2 -12.46 -6.33 -25.47
N ALA A 3 -12.04 -6.96 -24.37
CA ALA A 3 -12.42 -6.51 -23.04
C ALA A 3 -11.40 -5.44 -22.70
N GLY A 4 -11.77 -4.18 -22.88
CA GLY A 4 -10.92 -3.04 -22.57
C GLY A 4 -10.44 -3.14 -21.13
N GLU A 5 -9.18 -3.53 -20.98
CA GLU A 5 -8.41 -3.31 -19.76
C GLU A 5 -8.23 -1.79 -19.67
N HIS A 6 -9.11 -1.14 -18.91
CA HIS A 6 -8.77 0.16 -18.38
C HIS A 6 -7.59 -0.07 -17.44
N GLU A 7 -6.39 0.25 -17.91
CA GLU A 7 -5.17 0.22 -17.10
C GLU A 7 -5.42 1.07 -15.84
N GLU A 8 -5.61 0.40 -14.71
CA GLU A 8 -5.95 1.06 -13.46
C GLU A 8 -4.75 1.86 -12.97
N ILE A 9 -4.84 3.18 -13.07
CA ILE A 9 -3.79 4.07 -12.59
C ILE A 9 -3.65 3.88 -11.07
N PRO A 10 -2.50 3.37 -10.58
CA PRO A 10 -2.33 3.10 -9.16
C PRO A 10 -2.28 4.39 -8.34
N VAL A 11 -2.97 4.41 -7.20
CA VAL A 11 -2.91 5.52 -6.25
C VAL A 11 -1.63 5.41 -5.42
N PRO A 12 -0.77 6.46 -5.34
CA PRO A 12 0.45 6.39 -4.53
C PRO A 12 0.13 6.36 -3.03
N TYR A 13 0.81 5.46 -2.30
CA TYR A 13 0.73 5.30 -0.86
C TYR A 13 2.15 5.20 -0.29
N LYS A 14 2.51 6.10 0.63
CA LYS A 14 3.83 6.08 1.26
C LYS A 14 3.73 5.56 2.68
N THR A 15 4.66 4.69 3.06
CA THR A 15 4.77 4.15 4.41
C THR A 15 6.24 4.01 4.81
N VAL A 16 6.48 3.61 6.06
CA VAL A 16 7.81 3.44 6.64
C VAL A 16 8.05 2.01 7.09
N SER A 17 9.27 1.53 6.91
CA SER A 17 9.69 0.22 7.42
C SER A 17 9.49 0.13 8.94
N GLY A 18 9.02 -1.02 9.43
CA GLY A 18 8.71 -1.28 10.84
C GLY A 18 7.33 -0.78 11.29
N GLY A 19 6.65 0.02 10.46
CA GLY A 19 5.32 0.54 10.74
C GLY A 19 4.18 -0.41 10.38
N HIS A 20 3.01 0.18 10.12
CA HIS A 20 1.80 -0.47 9.62
C HIS A 20 1.21 0.34 8.45
N MET A 21 0.39 -0.29 7.62
CA MET A 21 -0.30 0.35 6.50
C MET A 21 -1.71 -0.17 6.38
N ASN A 22 -2.61 0.73 5.97
CA ASN A 22 -4.01 0.45 5.70
C ASN A 22 -4.28 0.76 4.24
N LEU A 23 -4.42 -0.28 3.43
CA LEU A 23 -4.65 -0.16 1.99
C LEU A 23 -6.16 -0.15 1.72
N PRO A 24 -6.75 0.98 1.30
CA PRO A 24 -8.19 1.07 1.09
C PRO A 24 -8.65 0.23 -0.10
N CYS A 25 -9.83 -0.37 0.03
CA CYS A 25 -10.56 -1.02 -1.05
C CYS A 25 -12.05 -0.74 -0.91
N ASP A 26 -12.62 -0.14 -1.96
CA ASP A 26 -14.04 0.20 -2.00
C ASP A 26 -14.88 -1.06 -2.29
N ILE A 27 -15.57 -1.55 -1.26
CA ILE A 27 -16.48 -2.70 -1.33
C ILE A 27 -17.97 -2.28 -1.41
N GLN A 28 -18.27 -1.01 -1.65
CA GLN A 28 -19.65 -0.52 -1.73
C GLN A 28 -20.24 -0.79 -3.12
N SER A 29 -21.27 -1.63 -3.21
CA SER A 29 -21.97 -1.86 -4.48
C SER A 29 -22.75 -0.61 -4.93
N THR A 30 -22.80 -0.40 -6.25
CA THR A 30 -23.64 0.63 -6.87
C THR A 30 -25.09 0.17 -7.05
N LEU A 31 -25.39 -1.12 -6.82
CA LEU A 31 -26.73 -1.68 -6.93
C LEU A 31 -27.37 -1.83 -5.55
N PRO A 32 -28.68 -1.53 -5.41
CA PRO A 32 -29.41 -1.78 -4.17
C PRO A 32 -29.51 -3.29 -3.88
N ASP A 33 -29.45 -3.64 -2.59
CA ASP A 33 -29.53 -5.02 -2.09
C ASP A 33 -28.52 -5.98 -2.76
N ASP A 34 -27.36 -5.47 -3.14
CA ASP A 34 -26.25 -6.27 -3.63
C ASP A 34 -25.24 -6.52 -2.51
N GLU A 35 -24.57 -7.66 -2.60
CA GLU A 35 -23.68 -8.15 -1.56
C GLU A 35 -22.30 -8.40 -2.14
N VAL A 36 -21.28 -8.10 -1.35
CA VAL A 36 -19.90 -8.49 -1.63
C VAL A 36 -19.83 -10.02 -1.62
N TYR A 37 -19.30 -10.59 -2.69
CA TYR A 37 -19.21 -12.04 -2.89
C TYR A 37 -17.78 -12.55 -2.62
N LEU A 38 -16.77 -11.81 -3.08
CA LEU A 38 -15.36 -12.16 -2.93
C LEU A 38 -14.51 -10.88 -2.96
N VAL A 39 -13.52 -10.78 -2.07
CA VAL A 39 -12.46 -9.76 -2.14
C VAL A 39 -11.12 -10.46 -2.27
N LEU A 40 -10.34 -10.09 -3.28
CA LEU A 40 -9.01 -10.64 -3.54
C LEU A 40 -8.00 -9.50 -3.59
N TRP A 41 -6.86 -9.69 -2.94
CA TRP A 41 -5.72 -8.79 -3.06
C TRP A 41 -4.58 -9.50 -3.76
N TYR A 42 -3.96 -8.80 -4.70
CA TYR A 42 -2.76 -9.23 -5.41
C TYR A 42 -1.64 -8.22 -5.15
N LYS A 43 -0.38 -8.69 -5.22
CA LYS A 43 0.80 -7.85 -5.18
C LYS A 43 1.60 -8.07 -6.45
N ASP A 44 1.95 -6.97 -7.11
CA ASP A 44 2.70 -6.96 -8.37
C ASP A 44 2.06 -7.92 -9.40
N GLU A 45 2.87 -8.64 -10.16
CA GLU A 45 2.41 -9.57 -11.20
C GLU A 45 2.16 -10.99 -10.66
N ILE A 46 2.01 -11.15 -9.34
CA ILE A 46 1.71 -12.44 -8.73
C ILE A 46 0.26 -12.81 -9.03
N ALA A 47 0.07 -13.88 -9.81
CA ALA A 47 -1.26 -14.33 -10.26
C ALA A 47 -2.13 -14.94 -9.13
N THR A 48 -1.52 -15.35 -8.02
CA THR A 48 -2.24 -15.87 -6.84
C THR A 48 -2.51 -14.76 -5.83
N PRO A 49 -3.72 -14.64 -5.27
CA PRO A 49 -4.02 -13.62 -4.28
C PRO A 49 -3.13 -13.75 -3.04
N ILE A 50 -2.55 -12.63 -2.59
CA ILE A 50 -1.80 -12.52 -1.32
C ILE A 50 -2.73 -12.48 -0.10
N TYR A 51 -3.99 -12.08 -0.30
CA TYR A 51 -5.05 -12.12 0.70
C TYR A 51 -6.41 -12.38 0.02
N SER A 52 -7.31 -13.07 0.70
CA SER A 52 -8.68 -13.28 0.26
C SER A 52 -9.69 -13.20 1.40
N LEU A 53 -10.86 -12.66 1.08
CA LEU A 53 -12.08 -12.73 1.89
C LEU A 53 -13.18 -13.37 1.01
N ASP A 54 -13.66 -14.54 1.41
CA ASP A 54 -14.66 -15.33 0.68
C ASP A 54 -15.99 -15.37 1.44
N ALA A 55 -16.96 -14.59 0.96
CA ALA A 55 -18.31 -14.50 1.51
C ALA A 55 -19.33 -15.38 0.78
N ARG A 56 -18.89 -16.25 -0.15
CA ARG A 56 -19.81 -16.98 -1.05
C ARG A 56 -20.72 -17.96 -0.33
N ARG A 57 -20.34 -18.40 0.88
CA ARG A 57 -21.09 -19.36 1.72
C ARG A 57 -21.79 -18.74 2.92
N GLY A 58 -21.95 -17.42 2.98
CA GLY A 58 -22.57 -16.78 4.15
C GLY A 58 -22.72 -15.27 4.03
N LYS A 59 -22.83 -14.61 5.18
CA LYS A 59 -22.82 -13.14 5.28
C LYS A 59 -21.37 -12.64 5.30
N LEU A 60 -21.17 -11.39 4.86
CA LEU A 60 -19.86 -10.75 4.82
C LEU A 60 -19.08 -10.85 6.15
N GLY A 61 -19.74 -10.60 7.29
CA GLY A 61 -19.10 -10.69 8.61
C GLY A 61 -18.72 -12.10 9.08
N GLN A 62 -19.05 -13.15 8.32
CA GLN A 62 -18.68 -14.55 8.56
C GLN A 62 -17.82 -15.11 7.42
N ALA A 63 -17.34 -14.24 6.54
CA ALA A 63 -16.53 -14.65 5.41
C ALA A 63 -15.27 -15.39 5.87
N ARG A 64 -14.79 -16.30 5.02
CA ARG A 64 -13.53 -17.00 5.26
C ARG A 64 -12.38 -16.13 4.78
N HIS A 65 -11.35 -16.00 5.62
CA HIS A 65 -10.14 -15.28 5.29
C HIS A 65 -8.99 -16.25 5.03
N ALA A 66 -8.11 -15.91 4.11
CA ALA A 66 -6.85 -16.60 3.91
C ALA A 66 -5.79 -15.59 3.44
N SER A 67 -4.55 -15.76 3.89
CA SER A 67 -3.40 -14.95 3.48
C SER A 67 -2.28 -15.85 2.98
N SER A 68 -1.40 -15.27 2.15
CA SER A 68 -0.11 -15.85 1.77
C SER A 68 0.80 -16.06 2.97
N GLU A 69 1.87 -16.83 2.78
CA GLU A 69 2.86 -17.11 3.84
C GLU A 69 3.53 -15.81 4.31
N GLU A 70 3.87 -14.93 3.38
CA GLU A 70 4.53 -13.65 3.61
C GLU A 70 3.69 -12.68 4.45
N LEU A 71 2.35 -12.82 4.41
CA LEU A 71 1.41 -11.98 5.14
C LEU A 71 0.79 -12.66 6.37
N THR A 72 1.13 -13.93 6.62
CA THR A 72 0.54 -14.71 7.70
C THR A 72 0.89 -14.12 9.07
N GLY A 73 -0.12 -13.90 9.89
CA GLY A 73 0.03 -13.35 11.25
C GLY A 73 0.40 -11.87 11.32
N ARG A 74 0.42 -11.15 10.18
CA ARG A 74 0.63 -9.69 10.13
C ARG A 74 -0.34 -8.95 9.22
N SER A 75 -1.37 -9.62 8.71
CA SER A 75 -2.37 -9.00 7.85
C SER A 75 -3.79 -9.38 8.23
N PHE A 76 -4.71 -8.45 8.02
CA PHE A 76 -6.14 -8.66 8.20
C PHE A 76 -6.93 -7.71 7.31
N PHE A 77 -8.01 -8.20 6.69
CA PHE A 77 -8.93 -7.35 5.94
C PHE A 77 -10.13 -6.98 6.80
N SER A 78 -10.29 -5.70 7.07
CA SER A 78 -11.43 -5.14 7.80
C SER A 78 -12.50 -4.68 6.82
N SER A 79 -13.61 -5.42 6.75
CA SER A 79 -14.79 -5.05 5.95
C SER A 79 -15.75 -4.09 6.67
N VAL A 80 -15.42 -3.66 7.89
CA VAL A 80 -16.26 -2.78 8.73
C VAL A 80 -15.80 -1.32 8.62
N GLU A 81 -14.54 -1.09 8.23
CA GLU A 81 -14.03 0.24 7.94
C GLU A 81 -14.63 0.81 6.63
N HIS A 82 -14.65 2.14 6.51
CA HIS A 82 -15.22 2.84 5.36
C HIS A 82 -14.20 3.86 4.81
N PRO A 83 -13.51 3.57 3.69
CA PRO A 83 -13.58 2.32 2.92
C PRO A 83 -13.01 1.12 3.70
N ALA A 84 -13.32 -0.10 3.26
CA ALA A 84 -12.72 -1.31 3.83
C ALA A 84 -11.21 -1.30 3.58
N VAL A 85 -10.42 -1.94 4.45
CA VAL A 85 -8.96 -1.87 4.38
C VAL A 85 -8.31 -3.24 4.51
N LEU A 86 -7.25 -3.46 3.72
CA LEU A 86 -6.25 -4.47 4.05
C LEU A 86 -5.21 -3.82 4.99
N GLN A 87 -5.19 -4.29 6.22
CA GLN A 87 -4.21 -3.89 7.22
C GLN A 87 -3.00 -4.81 7.10
N ILE A 88 -1.79 -4.23 7.07
CA ILE A 88 -0.52 -4.96 7.08
C ILE A 88 0.40 -4.31 8.12
N ASP A 89 0.78 -5.09 9.12
CA ASP A 89 1.72 -4.72 10.17
C ASP A 89 3.15 -5.18 9.85
N ARG A 90 4.12 -4.66 10.62
CA ARG A 90 5.54 -5.04 10.55
C ARG A 90 6.07 -4.91 9.12
N ILE A 91 5.87 -3.74 8.53
CA ILE A 91 6.25 -3.45 7.15
C ILE A 91 7.75 -3.62 6.94
N SER A 92 8.13 -4.28 5.86
CA SER A 92 9.50 -4.40 5.38
C SER A 92 9.69 -3.68 4.04
N LEU A 93 10.93 -3.54 3.56
CA LEU A 93 11.18 -2.96 2.24
C LEU A 93 10.60 -3.83 1.11
N ASP A 94 10.47 -5.14 1.32
CA ASP A 94 9.89 -6.08 0.33
C ASP A 94 8.37 -5.92 0.18
N ASP A 95 7.73 -5.17 1.09
CA ASP A 95 6.32 -4.81 0.98
C ASP A 95 6.08 -3.69 -0.03
N GLU A 96 7.12 -3.04 -0.55
CA GLU A 96 7.02 -2.10 -1.69
C GLU A 96 6.48 -2.83 -2.94
N GLY A 97 5.60 -2.16 -3.68
CA GLY A 97 5.01 -2.72 -4.90
C GLY A 97 3.61 -2.21 -5.19
N ILE A 98 2.99 -2.78 -6.23
CA ILE A 98 1.62 -2.45 -6.63
C ILE A 98 0.66 -3.46 -6.00
N TYR A 99 -0.26 -2.97 -5.18
CA TYR A 99 -1.33 -3.77 -4.58
C TYR A 99 -2.61 -3.57 -5.36
N ARG A 100 -3.23 -4.67 -5.80
CA ARG A 100 -4.48 -4.64 -6.57
C ARG A 100 -5.59 -5.29 -5.76
N CYS A 101 -6.62 -4.53 -5.42
CA CYS A 101 -7.85 -5.06 -4.87
C CYS A 101 -8.80 -5.41 -6.00
N ARG A 102 -9.38 -6.60 -5.97
CA ARG A 102 -10.50 -7.02 -6.80
C ARG A 102 -11.68 -7.35 -5.91
N VAL A 103 -12.83 -6.74 -6.18
CA VAL A 103 -14.08 -6.98 -5.47
C VAL A 103 -15.10 -7.55 -6.46
N ASP A 104 -15.50 -8.79 -6.23
CA ASP A 104 -16.62 -9.38 -6.93
C ASP A 104 -17.89 -9.19 -6.10
N PHE A 105 -18.94 -8.70 -6.75
CA PHE A 105 -20.27 -8.57 -6.19
C PHE A 105 -21.18 -9.67 -6.70
N LYS A 106 -22.30 -9.92 -6.03
CA LYS A 106 -23.29 -10.90 -6.52
C LYS A 106 -23.99 -10.43 -7.79
N LYS A 107 -24.26 -9.13 -7.92
CA LYS A 107 -25.02 -8.55 -9.04
C LYS A 107 -24.21 -7.52 -9.82
N ALA A 108 -23.52 -6.60 -9.15
CA ALA A 108 -22.75 -5.56 -9.80
C ALA A 108 -21.53 -6.13 -10.53
N ARG A 109 -20.97 -5.35 -11.46
CA ARG A 109 -19.71 -5.71 -12.11
C ARG A 109 -18.58 -5.75 -11.09
N THR A 110 -17.59 -6.62 -11.34
CA THR A 110 -16.34 -6.63 -10.58
C THR A 110 -15.71 -5.24 -10.60
N ARG A 111 -15.25 -4.81 -9.43
CA ARG A 111 -14.47 -3.59 -9.28
C ARG A 111 -13.01 -3.97 -9.04
N HIS A 112 -12.12 -3.21 -9.65
CA HIS A 112 -10.70 -3.30 -9.40
C HIS A 112 -10.22 -1.94 -8.85
N SER A 113 -9.11 -1.95 -8.12
CA SER A 113 -8.39 -0.73 -7.73
C SER A 113 -6.93 -1.07 -7.49
N ALA A 114 -6.02 -0.19 -7.90
CA ALA A 114 -4.58 -0.36 -7.70
C ALA A 114 -4.00 0.73 -6.79
N ILE A 115 -3.03 0.34 -5.96
CA ILE A 115 -2.28 1.22 -5.05
C ILE A 115 -0.78 0.95 -5.25
N LEU A 116 -0.01 2.00 -5.52
CA LEU A 116 1.45 1.93 -5.54
C LEU A 116 2.00 2.24 -4.15
N VAL A 117 2.46 1.22 -3.44
CA VAL A 117 3.08 1.37 -2.12
C VAL A 117 4.57 1.65 -2.29
N THR A 118 5.05 2.72 -1.67
CA THR A 118 6.48 3.02 -1.52
C THR A 118 6.87 2.92 -0.05
N VAL A 119 7.91 2.15 0.26
CA VAL A 119 8.39 1.95 1.64
C VAL A 119 9.69 2.70 1.86
N VAL A 120 9.67 3.64 2.82
CA VAL A 120 10.85 4.40 3.20
C VAL A 120 11.53 3.72 4.39
N ALA A 121 12.82 3.43 4.26
CA ALA A 121 13.64 2.95 5.37
C ALA A 121 13.76 4.04 6.45
N LEU A 122 13.42 3.71 7.69
CA LEU A 122 13.80 4.54 8.82
C LEU A 122 15.31 4.38 9.01
N LYS A 123 16.07 5.44 8.71
CA LYS A 123 17.44 5.52 9.22
C LYS A 123 17.29 5.63 10.73
N GLU A 124 17.76 4.61 11.44
CA GLU A 124 18.05 4.73 12.86
C GLU A 124 18.90 5.99 12.99
N SER A 125 18.55 6.86 13.95
CA SER A 125 19.29 8.09 14.25
C SER A 125 20.68 7.72 14.76
N GLN A 126 21.57 7.33 13.86
CA GLN A 126 23.00 7.36 14.06
C GLN A 126 23.40 8.81 13.81
N ASP A 127 23.95 9.42 14.85
CA ASP A 127 24.55 10.76 14.90
C ASP A 127 23.60 11.94 15.16
N LEU A 128 22.85 11.89 16.27
CA LEU A 128 22.89 13.07 17.13
C LEU A 128 24.23 13.02 17.85
N GLU A 129 25.29 13.56 17.24
CA GLU A 129 26.44 13.96 18.04
C GLU A 129 25.89 14.88 19.15
N PRO A 130 26.19 14.62 20.44
CA PRO A 130 25.81 15.56 21.46
C PRO A 130 26.43 16.90 21.07
N LEU A 131 25.61 17.94 20.94
CA LEU A 131 26.06 19.31 20.78
C LEU A 131 27.16 19.54 21.81
N LYS A 132 28.42 19.47 21.39
CA LYS A 132 29.53 19.86 22.24
C LYS A 132 29.34 21.34 22.46
N ASN A 133 28.97 21.70 23.68
CA ASN A 133 28.73 23.08 24.07
C ASN A 133 29.94 23.94 23.64
N GLY A 134 29.71 24.88 22.72
CA GLY A 134 30.61 26.01 22.48
C GLY A 134 31.33 26.09 21.13
N GLU A 135 31.04 25.27 20.12
CA GLU A 135 31.65 25.48 18.80
C GLU A 135 30.82 26.48 17.96
N PRO A 136 31.33 27.67 17.65
CA PRO A 136 30.61 28.62 16.81
C PRO A 136 30.51 28.08 15.38
N LEU A 137 29.28 28.08 14.84
CA LEU A 137 28.99 27.74 13.45
C LEU A 137 29.88 28.59 12.52
N LYS A 138 30.87 27.97 11.87
CA LYS A 138 31.54 28.61 10.73
C LYS A 138 30.65 28.47 9.50
N PRO A 139 30.19 29.57 8.88
CA PRO A 139 29.52 29.48 7.60
C PRO A 139 30.54 29.00 6.57
N THR A 140 30.33 27.79 6.05
CA THR A 140 31.08 27.32 4.89
C THR A 140 30.47 27.99 3.66
N ILE A 141 31.03 29.13 3.26
CA ILE A 141 30.80 29.72 1.95
C ILE A 141 31.67 28.91 1.00
N SER A 142 31.07 28.04 0.18
CA SER A 142 31.76 27.45 -0.96
C SER A 142 32.01 28.56 -1.98
N SER A 143 33.23 29.07 -2.01
CA SER A 143 33.73 29.92 -3.09
C SER A 143 33.66 29.13 -4.40
N ILE A 144 32.72 29.50 -5.27
CA ILE A 144 32.81 29.23 -6.70
C ILE A 144 33.87 30.18 -7.26
N ASP A 145 35.08 29.67 -7.41
CA ASP A 145 36.09 30.30 -8.24
C ASP A 145 36.13 29.55 -9.58
N SER A 146 35.73 30.23 -10.65
CA SER A 146 36.21 29.89 -11.98
C SER A 146 36.43 31.18 -12.77
N PRO A 147 37.68 31.43 -13.19
CA PRO A 147 38.05 32.66 -13.86
C PRO A 147 37.50 32.72 -15.28
N ILE A 148 37.05 33.92 -15.63
CA ILE A 148 36.79 34.39 -16.98
C ILE A 148 38.02 34.12 -17.84
N THR A 149 37.83 33.55 -19.03
CA THR A 149 38.75 33.74 -20.16
C THR A 149 37.94 34.32 -21.32
N GLN A 150 38.19 35.59 -21.62
CA GLN A 150 37.90 36.22 -22.91
C GLN A 150 38.79 35.58 -23.99
N VAL A 151 38.21 35.22 -25.14
CA VAL A 151 38.71 35.59 -26.48
C VAL A 151 37.54 35.68 -27.45
#